data_AF-A0A7S2FPV0-F1
#
_entry.id   AF-A0A7S2FPV0-F1
#
_cell.length_a   1.000
_cell.length_b   1.000
_cell.length_c   1.000
_cell.angle_alpha   90.00
_cell.angle_beta   90.00
_cell.angle_gamma   90.00
#
_symmetry.space_group_name_H-M   'P 1'
#
loop_
_entity.id
_entity.type
_entity.pdbx_description
1 polymer ?
#
loop_
_entity_poly.entity_id
_entity_poly.type
_entity_poly.pdbx_seq_one_letter_code
_entity_poly.pdbx_strand_id
1 'polypeptide(L)'
;CHIDTVDCAAHAQRADVLVVAVGKAGLVTADWVKPGAIVVDVGINFIADPSKKAGRRMVGDVEYESVRLVAGYITPVPGGVGPMTVAMLMSNTLDAYSARKKVTGGSGLLVKEVDMATSEQTSAPLPTAQRQGGSDPQLETS
;
A
#
# COMPACT_ATOMS: atom_id res chain seq x y z
N CYS A 1 13.49 -10.43 -8.50
CA CYS A 1 13.38 -10.77 -9.92
C CYS A 1 13.79 -9.57 -10.77
N HIS A 2 14.27 -9.79 -11.99
CA HIS A 2 14.64 -8.78 -12.99
C HIS A 2 14.44 -9.38 -14.40
N ILE A 3 14.83 -8.64 -15.45
CA ILE A 3 14.60 -9.04 -16.85
C ILE A 3 15.17 -10.42 -17.23
N ASP A 4 16.26 -10.86 -16.60
CA ASP A 4 16.89 -12.17 -16.87
C ASP A 4 16.44 -13.26 -15.88
N THR A 5 15.54 -12.95 -14.95
CA THR A 5 14.96 -13.96 -14.08
C THR A 5 14.02 -14.84 -14.90
N VAL A 6 14.31 -16.14 -14.92
CA VAL A 6 13.41 -17.13 -15.51
C VAL A 6 12.12 -17.15 -14.69
N ASP A 7 10.99 -16.95 -15.36
CA ASP A 7 9.64 -17.00 -14.78
C ASP A 7 9.45 -16.12 -13.52
N CYS A 8 9.52 -14.80 -13.73
CA CYS A 8 9.21 -13.82 -12.68
C CYS A 8 7.84 -14.05 -12.01
N ALA A 9 6.86 -14.57 -12.74
CA ALA A 9 5.50 -14.79 -12.23
C ALA A 9 5.49 -15.88 -11.16
N ALA A 10 6.16 -17.02 -11.40
CA ALA A 10 6.27 -18.10 -10.42
C ALA A 10 7.01 -17.67 -9.14
N HIS A 11 7.96 -16.74 -9.24
CA HIS A 11 8.58 -16.14 -8.06
C HIS A 11 7.63 -15.20 -7.32
N ALA A 12 6.90 -14.34 -8.04
CA ALA A 12 5.95 -13.39 -7.46
C ALA A 12 4.79 -14.10 -6.74
N GLN A 13 4.28 -15.21 -7.27
CA GLN A 13 3.19 -16.00 -6.69
C GLN A 13 3.53 -16.61 -5.32
N ARG A 14 4.81 -16.67 -4.94
CA ARG A 14 5.25 -17.20 -3.64
C ARG A 14 5.47 -16.11 -2.60
N ALA A 15 5.41 -14.85 -2.99
CA ALA A 15 5.72 -13.72 -2.12
C ALA A 15 4.52 -13.34 -1.24
N ASP A 16 4.73 -13.23 0.07
CA ASP A 16 3.76 -12.61 0.99
C ASP A 16 3.73 -11.09 0.84
N VAL A 17 4.87 -10.50 0.43
CA VAL A 17 5.02 -9.09 0.11
C VAL A 17 5.67 -8.96 -1.26
N LEU A 18 4.96 -8.35 -2.20
CA LEU A 18 5.40 -8.13 -3.57
C LEU A 18 5.62 -6.63 -3.82
N VAL A 19 6.88 -6.23 -4.06
CA VAL A 19 7.23 -4.87 -4.46
C VAL A 19 7.54 -4.86 -5.96
N VAL A 20 6.81 -4.05 -6.71
CA VAL A 20 6.89 -3.99 -8.18
C VAL A 20 7.43 -2.63 -8.60
N ALA A 21 8.51 -2.64 -9.38
CA ALA A 21 9.21 -1.45 -9.86
C ALA A 21 9.88 -1.72 -11.23
N VAL A 22 9.08 -2.15 -12.20
CA VAL A 22 9.54 -2.59 -13.53
C VAL A 22 9.48 -1.46 -14.56
N GLY A 23 8.62 -0.46 -14.39
CA GLY A 23 8.42 0.62 -15.35
C GLY A 23 7.70 0.15 -16.63
N LYS A 24 6.75 -0.78 -16.48
CA LYS A 24 5.92 -1.28 -17.57
C LYS A 24 4.47 -1.39 -17.09
N ALA A 25 3.60 -0.58 -17.69
CA ALA A 25 2.19 -0.48 -17.33
C ALA A 25 1.49 -1.85 -17.33
N GLY A 26 0.91 -2.21 -16.18
CA GLY A 26 0.07 -3.41 -16.03
C GLY A 26 0.77 -4.74 -16.35
N LEU A 27 2.09 -4.83 -16.20
CA LEU A 27 2.82 -6.08 -16.41
C LEU A 27 2.43 -7.16 -15.39
N VAL A 28 2.23 -6.77 -14.13
CA VAL A 28 1.88 -7.69 -13.05
C VAL A 28 0.36 -7.78 -12.96
N THR A 29 -0.17 -8.95 -13.30
CA THR A 29 -1.60 -9.28 -13.30
C THR A 29 -1.99 -10.14 -12.09
N ALA A 30 -3.29 -10.38 -11.89
CA ALA A 30 -3.82 -11.11 -10.73
C ALA A 30 -3.20 -12.51 -10.52
N ASP A 31 -2.87 -13.20 -11.60
CA ASP A 31 -2.24 -14.52 -11.57
C ASP A 31 -0.80 -14.48 -11.05
N TRP A 32 -0.13 -13.33 -11.00
CA TRP A 32 1.21 -13.21 -10.43
C TRP A 32 1.21 -13.09 -8.91
N VAL A 33 0.04 -12.87 -8.30
CA VAL A 33 -0.08 -12.46 -6.90
C VAL A 33 -0.60 -13.60 -6.05
N LYS A 34 0.12 -13.89 -4.96
CA LYS A 34 -0.35 -14.83 -3.94
C LYS A 34 -1.63 -14.27 -3.29
N PRO A 35 -2.70 -15.07 -3.14
CA PRO A 35 -3.90 -14.64 -2.43
C PRO A 35 -3.56 -14.12 -1.02
N GLY A 36 -4.07 -12.92 -0.69
CA GLY A 36 -3.82 -12.26 0.59
C GLY A 36 -2.47 -11.52 0.70
N ALA A 37 -1.62 -11.53 -0.32
CA ALA A 37 -0.34 -10.81 -0.28
C ALA A 37 -0.49 -9.30 -0.22
N ILE A 38 0.55 -8.64 0.27
CA ILE A 38 0.71 -7.18 0.24
C ILE A 38 1.41 -6.80 -1.05
N VAL A 39 0.80 -5.93 -1.86
CA VAL A 39 1.34 -5.45 -3.13
C VAL A 39 1.69 -3.97 -3.03
N VAL A 40 2.97 -3.66 -3.26
CA VAL A 40 3.48 -2.29 -3.31
C VAL A 40 3.90 -1.98 -4.75
N ASP A 41 3.10 -1.15 -5.42
CA ASP A 41 3.31 -0.68 -6.78
C ASP A 41 4.07 0.66 -6.77
N VAL A 42 5.34 0.59 -7.15
CA VAL A 42 6.25 1.74 -7.28
C VAL A 42 6.18 2.33 -8.69
N GLY A 43 5.57 1.61 -9.64
CA GLY A 43 5.52 1.96 -11.05
C GLY A 43 4.84 3.31 -11.29
N ILE A 44 5.43 4.11 -12.17
CA ILE A 44 4.83 5.34 -12.67
C ILE A 44 4.88 5.30 -14.19
N ASN A 45 3.75 4.92 -14.78
CA ASN A 45 3.57 4.85 -16.22
C ASN A 45 2.45 5.81 -16.66
N PHE A 46 2.46 6.21 -17.93
CA PHE A 46 1.39 6.99 -18.51
C PHE A 46 0.85 6.30 -19.75
N ILE A 47 -0.46 6.20 -19.84
CA ILE A 47 -1.16 5.66 -21.01
C ILE A 47 -2.18 6.68 -21.52
N ALA A 48 -2.43 6.65 -22.83
CA ALA A 48 -3.39 7.54 -23.47
C ALA A 48 -4.80 7.36 -22.88
N ASP A 49 -5.45 8.47 -22.59
CA ASP A 49 -6.82 8.51 -22.06
C ASP A 49 -7.48 9.83 -22.48
N PRO A 50 -8.32 9.81 -23.54
CA PRO A 50 -9.02 10.99 -24.02
C PRO A 50 -9.98 11.62 -23.00
N SER A 51 -10.38 10.89 -21.96
CA SER A 51 -11.27 11.41 -20.92
C SER A 51 -10.56 12.36 -19.95
N LYS A 52 -9.23 12.34 -19.91
CA LYS A 52 -8.43 13.22 -19.04
C LYS A 52 -8.02 14.48 -19.79
N LYS A 53 -8.00 15.61 -19.07
CA LYS A 53 -7.53 16.91 -19.60
C LYS A 53 -6.14 16.85 -20.25
N ALA A 54 -5.25 16.00 -19.73
CA ALA A 54 -3.89 15.84 -20.24
C ALA A 54 -3.78 14.85 -21.41
N GLY A 55 -4.89 14.26 -21.88
CA GLY A 55 -4.91 13.20 -22.90
C GLY A 55 -4.30 11.87 -22.46
N ARG A 56 -3.93 11.74 -21.18
CA ARG A 56 -3.29 10.57 -20.59
C ARG A 56 -3.66 10.42 -19.11
N ARG A 57 -3.61 9.19 -18.61
CA ARG A 57 -3.74 8.87 -17.19
C ARG A 57 -2.48 8.19 -16.66
N MET A 58 -2.20 8.39 -15.38
CA MET A 58 -1.12 7.71 -14.67
C MET A 58 -1.59 6.33 -14.22
N VAL A 59 -0.75 5.32 -14.37
CA VAL A 59 -0.97 3.94 -13.96
C VAL A 59 0.31 3.33 -13.42
N GLY A 60 0.18 2.30 -12.58
CA GLY A 60 1.32 1.58 -12.03
C GLY A 60 1.82 0.46 -12.91
N ASP A 61 2.75 -0.33 -12.39
CA ASP A 61 3.23 -1.55 -13.05
C ASP A 61 2.27 -2.73 -12.87
N VAL A 62 1.32 -2.59 -11.94
CA VAL A 62 0.33 -3.60 -11.58
C VAL A 62 -1.02 -3.27 -12.22
N GLU A 63 -1.71 -4.30 -12.70
CA GLU A 63 -3.11 -4.18 -13.11
C GLU A 63 -4.02 -4.08 -11.88
N TYR A 64 -4.19 -2.85 -11.38
CA TYR A 64 -4.82 -2.57 -10.09
C TYR A 64 -6.21 -3.22 -9.90
N GLU A 65 -7.07 -3.15 -10.92
CA GLU A 65 -8.46 -3.63 -10.84
C GLU A 65 -8.57 -5.15 -10.66
N SER A 66 -7.70 -5.92 -11.31
CA SER A 66 -7.69 -7.39 -11.19
C SER A 66 -6.96 -7.81 -9.90
N VAL A 67 -5.83 -7.17 -9.59
CA VAL A 67 -5.00 -7.56 -8.44
C VAL A 67 -5.65 -7.20 -7.11
N ARG A 68 -6.41 -6.10 -7.00
CA ARG A 68 -7.10 -5.75 -5.75
C ARG A 68 -8.10 -6.80 -5.27
N LEU A 69 -8.55 -7.69 -6.15
CA LEU A 69 -9.49 -8.77 -5.81
C LEU A 69 -8.79 -9.97 -5.16
N VAL A 70 -7.46 -10.07 -5.33
CA VAL A 70 -6.65 -11.20 -4.86
C VAL A 70 -5.72 -10.79 -3.71
N ALA A 71 -5.13 -9.60 -3.79
CA ALA A 71 -4.24 -9.07 -2.77
C ALA A 71 -5.01 -8.75 -1.47
N GLY A 72 -4.35 -8.92 -0.33
CA GLY A 72 -4.88 -8.47 0.96
C GLY A 72 -4.78 -6.94 1.10
N TYR A 73 -3.69 -6.37 0.57
CA TYR A 73 -3.46 -4.93 0.50
C TYR A 73 -2.77 -4.56 -0.81
N ILE A 74 -3.11 -3.42 -1.40
CA ILE A 74 -2.48 -2.92 -2.62
C ILE A 74 -2.37 -1.39 -2.59
N THR A 75 -1.24 -0.85 -3.01
CA THR A 75 -1.07 0.60 -3.16
C THR A 75 -1.67 1.10 -4.48
N PRO A 76 -2.51 2.17 -4.48
CA PRO A 76 -3.03 2.74 -5.73
C PRO A 76 -1.96 3.57 -6.45
N VAL A 77 -2.07 3.62 -7.78
CA VAL A 77 -1.30 4.56 -8.60
C VAL A 77 -2.29 5.38 -9.45
N PRO A 78 -2.37 6.70 -9.27
CA PRO A 78 -1.60 7.55 -8.34
C PRO A 78 -2.07 7.43 -6.87
N GLY A 79 -1.27 7.97 -5.94
CA GLY A 79 -1.66 8.17 -4.54
C GLY A 79 -1.02 7.21 -3.52
N GLY A 80 -0.32 6.18 -3.97
CA GLY A 80 0.42 5.23 -3.12
C GLY A 80 1.85 5.67 -2.82
N VAL A 81 2.81 5.11 -3.56
CA VAL A 81 4.26 5.27 -3.26
C VAL A 81 4.80 6.68 -3.59
N GLY A 82 4.22 7.36 -4.58
CA GLY A 82 4.65 8.69 -5.01
C GLY A 82 4.70 9.74 -3.88
N PRO A 83 3.58 10.01 -3.18
CA PRO A 83 3.57 10.94 -2.04
C PRO A 83 4.57 10.60 -0.93
N MET A 84 4.80 9.31 -0.68
CA MET A 84 5.77 8.85 0.32
C MET A 84 7.22 9.21 -0.04
N THR A 85 7.55 9.32 -1.33
CA THR A 85 8.91 9.66 -1.78
C THR A 85 9.35 11.03 -1.26
N VAL A 86 8.46 12.03 -1.33
CA VAL A 86 8.76 13.38 -0.84
C VAL A 86 8.81 13.40 0.70
N ALA A 87 7.88 12.72 1.36
CA ALA A 87 7.88 12.62 2.82
C ALA A 87 9.19 12.00 3.35
N MET A 88 9.65 10.91 2.72
CA MET A 88 10.89 10.22 3.12
C MET A 88 12.14 11.05 2.82
N LEU A 89 12.17 11.83 1.74
CA LEU A 89 13.26 12.78 1.52
C LEU A 89 13.38 13.78 2.68
N MET A 90 12.25 14.32 3.15
CA MET A 90 12.24 15.28 4.27
C MET A 90 12.63 14.61 5.58
N SER A 91 12.13 13.40 5.86
CA SER A 91 12.52 12.62 7.03
C SER A 91 14.03 12.35 7.05
N ASN A 92 14.56 11.83 5.94
CA ASN A 92 16.00 11.54 5.81
C ASN A 92 16.86 12.81 5.98
N THR A 93 16.37 13.95 5.52
CA THR A 93 17.04 15.25 5.70
C THR A 93 17.09 15.67 7.18
N LEU A 94 15.97 15.50 7.90
CA LEU A 94 15.90 15.79 9.34
C LEU A 94 16.79 14.84 10.15
N ASP A 95 16.82 13.56 9.79
CA ASP A 95 17.65 12.55 10.43
C ASP A 95 19.14 12.85 10.23
N ALA A 96 19.54 13.20 9.00
CA ALA A 96 20.91 13.60 8.68
C ALA A 96 21.34 14.86 9.46
N TYR A 97 20.47 15.86 9.56
CA TYR A 97 20.71 17.06 10.36
C TYR A 97 20.90 16.72 11.84
N SER A 98 20.02 15.89 12.39
CA SER A 98 20.03 15.50 13.80
C SER A 98 21.25 14.65 14.14
N ALA A 99 21.64 13.72 13.26
CA ALA A 99 22.83 12.90 13.39
C ALA A 99 24.11 13.75 13.39
N ARG A 100 24.20 14.75 12.50
CA ARG A 100 25.33 15.71 12.48
C ARG A 100 25.42 16.48 13.80
N LYS A 101 24.29 16.95 14.35
CA LYS A 101 24.25 17.67 15.63
C LYS A 101 24.71 16.84 16.82
N LYS A 102 24.41 15.54 16.85
CA LYS A 102 24.84 14.63 17.94
C LYS A 102 26.36 14.39 17.96
N VAL A 103 27.05 14.54 16.82
CA VAL A 103 28.52 14.39 16.72
C VAL A 103 29.28 15.65 17.14
N THR A 104 28.66 16.82 17.00
CA THR A 104 29.25 18.11 17.44
C THR A 104 28.57 18.56 18.72
N GLY A 105 29.10 18.17 19.89
CA GLY A 105 28.61 18.61 21.20
C GLY A 105 28.67 20.12 21.40
N GLY A 106 27.66 20.85 20.92
CA GLY A 106 27.56 22.30 21.03
C GLY A 106 26.09 22.73 21.02
N SER A 107 25.69 23.36 22.12
CA SER A 107 24.37 23.90 22.43
C SER A 107 23.66 24.59 21.24
N GLY A 108 22.36 24.31 21.09
CA GLY A 108 21.43 25.19 20.37
C GLY A 108 20.70 24.56 19.18
N LEU A 109 19.58 23.87 19.46
CA LEU A 109 18.22 24.06 18.90
C LEU A 109 17.45 22.79 19.29
N LEU A 110 16.54 22.90 20.27
CA LEU A 110 15.59 21.84 20.61
C LEU A 110 14.57 21.73 19.47
N VAL A 111 14.81 20.82 18.54
CA VAL A 111 13.72 20.30 17.70
C VAL A 111 12.93 19.39 18.63
N LYS A 112 11.70 19.80 18.99
CA LYS A 112 10.79 18.93 19.71
C LYS A 112 10.56 17.69 18.85
N GLU A 113 10.78 16.53 19.46
CA GLU A 113 10.45 15.22 18.94
C GLU A 113 8.99 15.26 18.44
N VAL A 114 8.78 15.01 17.15
CA VAL A 114 7.44 14.81 16.62
C VAL A 114 7.15 13.33 16.82
N ASP A 115 6.49 13.00 17.92
CA ASP A 115 5.92 11.67 18.13
C ASP A 115 4.89 11.41 17.02
N MET A 116 5.29 10.61 16.03
CA MET A 116 4.42 10.11 14.96
C MET A 116 3.44 9.02 15.45
N ALA A 117 3.33 8.83 16.76
CA ALA A 117 2.55 7.78 17.40
C ALA A 117 1.28 8.29 18.09
N THR A 118 0.54 9.22 17.49
CA THR A 118 -0.89 9.42 17.84
C THR A 118 -1.67 9.97 16.65
N SER A 119 -2.04 9.09 15.72
CA SER A 119 -3.33 9.22 15.04
C SER A 119 -4.20 8.05 15.51
N GLU A 120 -4.75 8.18 16.72
CA GLU A 120 -5.98 7.45 17.01
C GLU A 120 -7.02 7.94 16.01
N GLN A 121 -7.23 7.17 14.95
CA GLN A 121 -8.50 7.20 14.26
C GLN A 121 -9.55 6.84 15.31
N THR A 122 -10.36 7.81 15.69
CA THR A 122 -11.65 7.53 16.33
C THR A 122 -12.53 6.87 15.28
N SER A 123 -12.32 5.58 15.01
CA SER A 123 -13.29 4.76 14.30
C SER A 123 -14.40 4.45 15.28
N ALA A 124 -15.58 5.04 15.06
CA ALA A 124 -16.80 4.56 15.70
C ALA A 124 -16.91 3.03 15.50
N PRO A 125 -17.22 2.24 16.54
CA PRO A 125 -17.30 0.79 16.39
C PRO A 125 -18.41 0.44 15.40
N LEU A 126 -18.10 -0.42 14.42
CA LEU A 126 -19.09 -1.02 13.54
C LEU A 126 -20.15 -1.73 14.40
N PRO A 127 -21.46 -1.63 14.06
CA PRO A 127 -22.49 -2.36 14.78
C PRO A 127 -22.23 -3.87 14.67
N THR A 128 -21.95 -4.50 15.81
CA THR A 128 -21.80 -5.93 15.93
C THR A 128 -23.12 -6.58 15.53
N ALA A 129 -23.11 -7.35 14.44
CA ALA A 129 -24.21 -8.21 14.07
C ALA A 129 -24.52 -9.14 15.25
N GLN A 130 -25.65 -8.89 15.92
CA GLN A 130 -26.15 -9.78 16.94
C GLN A 130 -26.42 -11.13 16.28
N ARG A 131 -25.60 -12.13 16.64
CA ARG A 131 -25.97 -13.54 16.50
C ARG A 131 -27.23 -13.74 17.34
N GLN A 132 -28.38 -13.83 16.68
CA GLN A 132 -29.55 -14.45 17.29
C GLN A 132 -29.23 -15.94 17.46
N GLY A 133 -28.77 -16.30 18.65
CA GLY A 133 -28.84 -17.65 19.18
C GLY A 133 -30.29 -18.00 19.50
N GLY A 134 -30.64 -19.27 19.29
CA GLY A 134 -32.00 -19.76 19.21
C GLY A 134 -32.87 -19.63 20.45
N SER A 135 -34.17 -19.68 20.18
CA SER A 135 -35.18 -20.17 21.09
C SER A 135 -36.11 -21.07 20.28
N ASP A 136 -35.97 -22.39 20.43
CA ASP A 136 -37.11 -23.30 20.24
C ASP A 136 -38.23 -22.87 21.19
N PRO A 137 -39.48 -22.92 20.72
CA PRO A 137 -40.52 -23.50 21.55
C PRO A 137 -41.32 -24.58 20.82
N GLN A 138 -41.66 -25.56 21.63
CA GLN A 138 -42.48 -26.75 21.43
C GLN A 138 -43.74 -26.59 20.55
N LEU A 139 -43.97 -27.62 19.73
CA LEU A 139 -45.15 -28.49 19.69
C LEU A 139 -46.52 -27.84 20.01
N GLU A 140 -47.43 -27.71 19.03
CA GLU A 140 -48.84 -28.08 19.16
C GLU A 140 -49.49 -28.35 17.77
N THR A 141 -50.42 -29.29 17.82
CA THR A 141 -51.25 -29.98 16.82
C THR A 141 -52.05 -29.11 15.84
N SER A 142 -52.18 -29.55 14.58
CA SER A 142 -53.43 -29.96 13.89
C SER A 142 -53.16 -30.28 12.42
#